data_AF-A0A2G0CBB5-F1
#
_entry.id   AF-A0A2G0CBB5-F1
#
_cell.length_a   1.000
_cell.length_b   1.000
_cell.length_c   1.000
_cell.angle_alpha   90.00
_cell.angle_beta   90.00
_cell.angle_gamma   90.00
#
_symmetry.space_group_name_H-M   'P 1'
#
loop_
_entity.id
_entity.type
_entity.pdbx_description
1 polymer ?
#
loop_
_entity_poly.entity_id
_entity_poly.type
_entity_poly.pdbx_seq_one_letter_code
_entity_poly.pdbx_strand_id
1 'polypeptide(L)' 'MSTRSLLFALVVIALVVLIYRPILKIARDDMALRKAAGRGNGLVYAVLLLPIFGPLIYLLVRRLMLPK' A
#
# COMPACT_ATOMS: atom_id res chain seq x y z
N MET A 1 3.49 23.70 -3.98
CA MET A 1 2.39 23.10 -3.20
C MET A 1 2.07 24.04 -2.05
N SER A 2 0.80 24.38 -1.80
CA SER A 2 0.44 25.22 -0.65
C SER A 2 0.54 24.42 0.66
N THR A 3 0.82 25.08 1.79
CA THR A 3 0.89 24.44 3.12
C THR A 3 -0.40 23.68 3.46
N ARG A 4 -1.56 24.20 3.03
CA ARG A 4 -2.87 23.54 3.22
C ARG A 4 -2.97 22.25 2.42
N SER A 5 -2.47 22.25 1.19
CA SER A 5 -2.43 21.06 0.33
C SER A 5 -1.50 19.98 0.91
N LEU A 6 -0.38 20.37 1.53
CA LEU A 6 0.55 19.46 2.19
C LEU A 6 -0.09 18.82 3.44
N LEU A 7 -0.72 19.62 4.30
CA LEU A 7 -1.42 19.13 5.50
C LEU A 7 -2.56 18.16 5.13
N PHE A 8 -3.35 18.51 4.12
CA PHE A 8 -4.41 17.63 3.63
C PHE A 8 -3.86 16.29 3.14
N ALA A 9 -2.77 16.30 2.34
CA ALA A 9 -2.14 15.08 1.87
C ALA A 9 -1.60 14.21 3.03
N LEU A 10 -0.98 14.82 4.04
CA LEU A 10 -0.50 14.10 5.23
C LEU A 10 -1.63 13.44 6.02
N VAL A 11 -2.76 14.13 6.20
CA VAL A 11 -3.94 13.59 6.89
C VAL A 11 -4.52 12.40 6.12
N VAL A 12 -4.63 12.51 4.79
CA VAL A 12 -5.10 11.41 3.94
C VAL A 12 -4.17 10.20 4.04
N ILE A 13 -2.85 10.41 3.97
CA ILE A 13 -1.86 9.33 4.13
C ILE A 13 -1.99 8.67 5.51
N ALA A 14 -2.10 9.45 6.57
CA ALA A 14 -2.26 8.94 7.92
C ALA A 14 -3.53 8.10 8.08
N LEU A 15 -4.66 8.57 7.52
CA LEU A 15 -5.93 7.84 7.50
C LEU A 15 -5.82 6.52 6.75
N VAL A 16 -5.23 6.54 5.54
CA VAL A 16 -5.03 5.32 4.73
C VAL A 16 -4.18 4.31 5.50
N VAL A 17 -3.08 4.75 6.11
CA VAL A 17 -2.21 3.88 6.91
C VAL A 17 -2.96 3.31 8.12
N LEU A 18 -3.74 4.12 8.84
CA LEU A 18 -4.52 3.66 9.99
C LEU A 18 -5.56 2.61 9.62
N ILE A 19 -6.24 2.77 8.48
CA ILE A 19 -7.24 1.82 8.00
C ILE A 19 -6.59 0.53 7.49
N TYR A 20 -5.47 0.63 6.76
CA TYR A 20 -4.81 -0.54 6.17
C TYR A 20 -3.95 -1.34 7.13
N ARG A 21 -3.40 -0.71 8.16
CA ARG A 21 -2.56 -1.38 9.16
C ARG A 21 -3.22 -2.61 9.82
N PRO A 22 -4.46 -2.58 10.31
CA PRO A 22 -5.11 -3.78 10.87
C PRO A 22 -5.31 -4.87 9.82
N ILE A 23 -5.65 -4.51 8.58
CA ILE A 23 -5.84 -5.44 7.46
C ILE A 23 -4.53 -6.16 7.15
N LEU A 24 -3.43 -5.41 7.06
CA LEU A 24 -2.09 -5.96 6.86
C LEU A 24 -1.63 -6.84 8.02
N LYS A 25 -2.02 -6.52 9.25
CA LYS A 25 -1.69 -7.37 10.41
C LYS A 25 -2.39 -8.73 10.31
N ILE A 26 -3.70 -8.74 10.10
CA ILE A 26 -4.49 -9.99 9.95
C ILE A 26 -3.95 -10.82 8.80
N ALA A 27 -3.65 -10.19 7.66
CA ALA A 27 -3.16 -10.90 6.50
C ALA A 27 -1.74 -11.46 6.70
N ARG A 28 -0.85 -10.74 7.42
CA ARG A 28 0.48 -11.26 7.79
C ARG A 28 0.37 -12.50 8.66
N ASP A 29 -0.54 -12.51 9.62
CA ASP A 29 -0.75 -13.65 10.51
C ASP A 29 -1.32 -14.85 9.73
N ASP A 30 -2.30 -14.63 8.84
CA ASP A 30 -2.84 -15.70 7.96
C ASP A 30 -1.76 -16.26 7.01
N MET A 31 -0.90 -15.40 6.46
CA MET A 31 0.21 -15.82 5.62
C MET A 31 1.30 -16.58 6.40
N ALA A 32 1.58 -16.22 7.64
CA ALA A 32 2.52 -16.94 8.48
C ALA A 32 2.02 -18.37 8.75
N LEU A 33 0.73 -18.53 9.02
CA LEU A 33 0.08 -19.83 9.16
C LEU A 33 0.14 -20.65 7.86
N ARG A 34 -0.17 -20.03 6.72
CA ARG A 34 -0.10 -20.69 5.40
C ARG A 34 1.32 -21.09 5.03
N LYS A 35 2.31 -20.25 5.31
CA LYS A 35 3.73 -20.56 5.07
C LYS A 35 4.21 -21.70 5.95
N ALA A 36 3.82 -21.72 7.23
CA ALA A 36 4.11 -22.85 8.13
C ALA A 36 3.47 -24.16 7.64
N ALA A 37 2.31 -24.07 7.00
CA ALA A 37 1.63 -25.21 6.36
C ALA A 37 2.15 -25.55 4.95
N GLY A 38 3.25 -24.93 4.48
CA GLY A 38 3.81 -25.18 3.14
C GLY A 38 2.98 -24.63 1.98
N ARG A 39 1.95 -23.81 2.24
CA ARG A 39 1.00 -23.25 1.27
C ARG A 39 1.13 -21.72 1.13
N GLY A 40 2.35 -21.20 1.20
CA GLY A 40 2.62 -19.76 1.04
C GLY A 40 2.27 -19.28 -0.38
N ASN A 41 1.42 -18.25 -0.50
CA ASN A 41 1.04 -17.68 -1.79
C ASN A 41 1.52 -16.22 -1.91
N GLY A 42 2.60 -16.00 -2.66
CA GLY A 42 3.23 -14.68 -2.84
C GLY A 42 2.34 -13.65 -3.56
N LEU A 43 1.36 -14.10 -4.36
CA LEU A 43 0.40 -13.21 -5.03
C LEU A 43 -0.50 -12.47 -4.02
N VAL A 44 -0.93 -13.15 -2.95
CA VAL A 44 -1.76 -12.54 -1.90
C VAL A 44 -0.99 -11.41 -1.21
N TYR A 45 0.30 -11.61 -0.96
CA TYR A 45 1.19 -10.59 -0.39
C TYR A 45 1.35 -9.38 -1.31
N ALA A 46 1.56 -9.61 -2.61
CA ALA A 46 1.69 -8.53 -3.59
C ALA A 46 0.42 -7.66 -3.68
N VAL A 47 -0.77 -8.29 -3.64
CA VAL A 47 -2.05 -7.57 -3.66
C VAL A 47 -2.28 -6.74 -2.39
N LEU A 48 -1.91 -7.25 -1.22
CA LEU A 48 -2.00 -6.52 0.05
C LEU A 48 -1.09 -5.29 0.12
N LEU A 49 -0.03 -5.29 -0.67
CA LEU A 49 0.93 -4.18 -0.76
C LEU A 49 0.52 -3.12 -1.79
N LEU A 50 -0.39 -3.45 -2.71
CA LEU A 50 -0.89 -2.56 -3.77
C LEU A 50 -1.48 -1.23 -3.25
N PRO A 51 -2.17 -1.16 -2.11
CA PRO A 51 -2.64 0.11 -1.54
C PRO A 51 -1.51 1.03 -1.05
N ILE A 52 -0.38 0.44 -0.65
CA ILE A 52 0.79 1.17 -0.15
C ILE A 52 1.66 1.63 -1.33
N PHE A 53 1.95 0.73 -2.27
CA PHE A 53 2.81 1.05 -3.41
C PHE A 53 2.05 1.59 -4.61
N GLY A 54 0.73 1.41 -4.69
CA GLY A 54 -0.12 1.88 -5.78
C GLY A 54 0.01 3.38 -6.04
N PRO A 55 0.00 4.25 -5.01
CA PRO A 55 0.26 5.68 -5.17
C PRO A 55 1.66 5.96 -5.72
N LEU A 56 2.68 5.24 -5.25
CA LEU A 56 4.06 5.40 -5.72
C LEU A 56 4.23 4.92 -7.16
N ILE A 57 3.64 3.78 -7.52
CA ILE A 57 3.61 3.22 -8.87
C ILE A 57 2.84 4.16 -9.80
N TYR A 58 1.69 4.70 -9.36
CA TYR A 58 0.93 5.68 -10.12
C TYR A 58 1.77 6.93 -10.41
N LEU A 59 2.47 7.47 -9.41
CA LEU A 59 3.35 8.62 -9.60
C LEU A 59 4.52 8.31 -10.55
N LEU A 60 5.09 7.11 -10.47
CA LEU A 60 6.17 6.65 -11.35
C LEU A 60 5.70 6.51 -12.80
N VAL A 61 4.57 5.83 -13.02
CA VAL A 61 3.96 5.64 -14.35
C VAL A 61 3.53 6.99 -14.93
N ARG A 62 2.90 7.85 -14.11
CA ARG A 62 2.54 9.21 -14.52
C ARG A 62 3.76 10.02 -14.96
N ARG A 63 4.88 9.92 -14.24
CA ARG A 63 6.13 10.60 -14.61
C ARG A 63 6.71 10.08 -15.93
N LEU A 64 6.59 8.78 -16.20
CA LEU A 64 7.07 8.16 -17.44
C LEU A 64 6.15 8.44 -18.63
N MET A 65 4.86 8.61 -18.41
CA MET A 65 3.84 8.77 -19.47
C MET A 65 3.45 10.23 -19.75
N LEU A 66 3.80 11.20 -18.89
CA LEU A 66 3.55 12.60 -19.19
C LEU A 66 4.54 13.10 -20.26
N PRO A 67 4.07 13.69 -21.37
CA PRO A 67 4.95 14.38 -22.31
C PRO A 67 5.65 15.55 -21.59
N LYS A 68 6.94 15.72 -21.88
CA LYS A 68 7.81 16.76 -21.29
C LYS A 68 7.34 18.15 -21.67
#